data_AF-A0A455SK74-F1
#
_entry.id   AF-A0A455SK74-F1
#
_cell.length_a   1.000
_cell.length_b   1.000
_cell.length_c   1.000
_cell.angle_alpha   90.00
_cell.angle_beta   90.00
_cell.angle_gamma   90.00
#
_symmetry.space_group_name_H-M   'P 1'
#
loop_
_entity.id
_entity.type
_entity.pdbx_description
1 polymer ?
#
loop_
_entity_poly.entity_id
_entity_poly.type
_entity_poly.pdbx_seq_one_letter_code
_entity_poly.pdbx_strand_id
1 'polypeptide(L)'
;MFDPEYTNNNIITTWSLPAILIGGPPKAGKSVLTYNLTQELRRLDIQHYVLRANPDIEGDWFYNNTHISTVNQIVGEVREYRRWTDPFRDGVCRDIRRRHLPLIVDLGGRPRVEDNCIFSACTHAILLLKEGDEQETQKWHDFVALNGLPLLAVLYSQREGIASYTEQDSVITGTITGLEPYAKLYNATFDAVRDRVIQLFNTFSLEELEEHHMRTAPIEYVINPENQLHELDRYACSWTTNLLPLLLEQVPKGTAIAVYDRATNWVYAALALHAGTEPFAQFDARIGWITPPVLRAGELQKKDVLSIATHTTVDGIFHIKIHPYHNYLDYRRTDELAFPEPPPEHSIVISGELPLWLYTALARFYAQWDVPWIALEDANIGRYVVIASRTASHPIGKTLPSFA
;
A
#
# COMPACT_ATOMS: atom_id res chain seq x y z
N MET A 1 28.43 11.05 40.33
CA MET A 1 29.46 11.61 39.44
C MET A 1 28.80 11.60 38.07
N PHE A 2 28.29 12.77 37.68
CA PHE A 2 27.51 12.96 36.46
C PHE A 2 28.48 12.99 35.28
N ASP A 3 28.22 12.16 34.28
CA ASP A 3 28.92 12.20 33.00
C ASP A 3 28.01 12.94 32.00
N PRO A 4 28.40 14.12 31.49
CA PRO A 4 27.57 14.95 30.64
C PRO A 4 28.00 14.83 29.17
N GLU A 5 27.59 13.77 28.49
CA GLU A 5 27.50 13.71 27.02
C GLU A 5 26.26 12.92 26.59
N TYR A 6 25.08 13.42 26.97
CA TYR A 6 23.82 13.07 26.30
C TYR A 6 23.78 13.82 24.96
N THR A 7 24.46 13.29 23.95
CA THR A 7 24.10 13.58 22.56
C THR A 7 22.76 12.88 22.29
N ASN A 8 21.75 13.67 21.90
CA ASN A 8 20.45 13.19 21.41
C ASN A 8 20.64 12.31 20.17
N ASN A 9 21.00 11.05 20.36
CA ASN A 9 20.76 10.03 19.36
C ASN A 9 19.30 9.59 19.53
N ASN A 10 18.38 10.29 18.87
CA ASN A 10 17.01 9.83 18.66
C ASN A 10 17.06 8.52 17.86
N ILE A 11 17.28 7.40 18.54
CA ILE A 11 17.13 6.08 17.94
C ILE A 11 15.63 5.91 17.69
N ILE A 12 15.21 6.07 16.43
CA ILE A 12 13.86 5.71 16.02
C ILE A 12 13.70 4.22 16.32
N THR A 13 12.87 3.88 17.30
CA THR A 13 12.47 2.50 17.57
C THR A 13 11.06 2.33 17.04
N THR A 14 10.69 1.13 16.56
CA THR A 14 9.33 0.88 16.04
C THR A 14 8.23 1.16 17.08
N TRP A 15 8.60 1.20 18.36
CA TRP A 15 7.71 1.55 19.49
C TRP A 15 7.37 3.04 19.57
N SER A 16 8.15 3.94 18.94
CA SER A 16 7.89 5.39 18.97
C SER A 16 7.01 5.91 17.84
N LEU A 17 6.82 5.15 16.76
CA LEU A 17 5.97 5.57 15.64
C LEU A 17 4.49 5.36 15.99
N PRO A 18 3.57 6.28 15.67
CA PRO A 18 2.16 6.09 15.96
C PRO A 18 1.49 5.07 15.00
N ALA A 19 0.48 4.37 15.51
CA ALA A 19 -0.45 3.55 14.73
C ALA A 19 -1.87 3.86 15.19
N ILE A 20 -2.69 4.42 14.29
CA ILE A 20 -4.07 4.85 14.56
C ILE A 20 -5.03 3.85 13.95
N LEU A 21 -5.83 3.19 14.78
CA LEU A 21 -6.93 2.35 14.32
C LEU A 21 -8.13 3.22 13.92
N ILE A 22 -8.67 3.01 12.71
CA ILE A 22 -9.96 3.59 12.31
C ILE A 22 -11.04 2.52 12.49
N GLY A 23 -11.84 2.67 13.54
CA GLY A 23 -12.88 1.73 13.95
C GLY A 23 -14.29 2.26 13.73
N GLY A 24 -15.26 1.36 13.64
CA GLY A 24 -16.67 1.73 13.49
C GLY A 24 -17.51 0.71 12.70
N PRO A 25 -18.84 0.71 12.85
CA PRO A 25 -19.72 -0.29 12.24
C PRO A 25 -19.65 -0.30 10.70
N PRO A 26 -20.19 -1.33 10.04
CA PRO A 26 -20.23 -1.41 8.58
C PRO A 26 -20.93 -0.20 7.97
N LYS A 27 -20.43 0.29 6.83
CA LYS A 27 -20.98 1.44 6.10
C LYS A 27 -21.06 2.75 6.90
N ALA A 28 -20.18 2.95 7.89
CA ALA A 28 -20.05 4.21 8.62
C ALA A 28 -19.21 5.27 7.88
N GLY A 29 -18.62 4.95 6.72
CA GLY A 29 -17.77 5.87 5.96
C GLY A 29 -16.27 5.80 6.29
N LYS A 30 -15.81 4.76 6.99
CA LYS A 30 -14.40 4.58 7.40
C LYS A 30 -13.41 4.69 6.25
N SER A 31 -13.68 4.04 5.13
CA SER A 31 -12.80 4.07 3.95
C SER A 31 -12.77 5.47 3.32
N VAL A 32 -13.89 6.21 3.34
CA VAL A 32 -13.97 7.62 2.86
C VAL A 32 -13.16 8.55 3.76
N LEU A 33 -13.26 8.39 5.09
CA LEU A 33 -12.46 9.14 6.05
C LEU A 33 -10.97 8.83 5.88
N THR A 34 -10.61 7.54 5.80
CA THR A 34 -9.23 7.09 5.59
C THR A 34 -8.66 7.64 4.29
N TYR A 35 -9.45 7.62 3.21
CA TYR A 35 -9.07 8.18 1.92
C TYR A 35 -8.81 9.69 2.02
N ASN A 36 -9.75 10.47 2.57
CA ASN A 36 -9.58 11.92 2.70
C ASN A 36 -8.40 12.29 3.61
N LEU A 37 -8.22 11.57 4.73
CA LEU A 37 -7.04 11.75 5.59
C LEU A 37 -5.74 11.47 4.82
N THR A 38 -5.63 10.35 4.11
CA THR A 38 -4.40 10.03 3.36
C THR A 38 -4.12 11.06 2.26
N GLN A 39 -5.14 11.57 1.57
CA GLN A 39 -4.94 12.61 0.54
C GLN A 39 -4.40 13.91 1.14
N GLU A 40 -4.96 14.38 2.26
CA GLU A 40 -4.48 15.61 2.91
C GLU A 40 -3.10 15.43 3.56
N LEU A 41 -2.84 14.29 4.20
CA LEU A 41 -1.51 13.98 4.74
C LEU A 41 -0.45 13.93 3.63
N ARG A 42 -0.76 13.35 2.48
CA ARG A 42 0.14 13.34 1.30
C ARG A 42 0.37 14.74 0.76
N ARG A 43 -0.67 15.56 0.65
CA ARG A 43 -0.57 16.96 0.19
C ARG A 43 0.32 17.83 1.11
N LEU A 44 0.49 17.41 2.36
CA LEU A 44 1.30 18.09 3.37
C LEU A 44 2.63 17.36 3.65
N ASP A 45 3.02 16.42 2.79
CA ASP A 45 4.27 15.64 2.89
C ASP A 45 4.45 14.92 4.24
N ILE A 46 3.33 14.53 4.86
CA ILE A 46 3.36 13.75 6.10
C ILE A 46 3.54 12.27 5.75
N GLN A 47 4.67 11.70 6.15
CA GLN A 47 4.96 10.28 5.94
C GLN A 47 4.02 9.39 6.75
N HIS A 48 3.38 8.47 6.04
CA HIS A 48 2.48 7.50 6.64
C HIS A 48 2.21 6.34 5.69
N TYR A 49 1.67 5.25 6.24
CA TYR A 49 1.19 4.11 5.47
C TYR A 49 -0.20 3.69 5.95
N VAL A 50 -1.09 3.40 4.99
CA VAL A 50 -2.41 2.84 5.29
C VAL A 50 -2.31 1.33 5.24
N LEU A 51 -2.42 0.67 6.39
CA LEU A 51 -2.46 -0.78 6.51
C LEU A 51 -3.91 -1.25 6.57
N ARG A 52 -4.35 -1.96 5.53
CA ARG A 52 -5.64 -2.65 5.53
C ARG A 52 -5.52 -3.93 6.36
N ALA A 53 -6.10 -3.89 7.56
CA ALA A 53 -6.16 -4.99 8.52
C ALA A 53 -7.45 -5.81 8.35
N ASN A 54 -7.99 -5.86 7.13
CA ASN A 54 -9.23 -6.55 6.79
C ASN A 54 -9.03 -7.36 5.50
N PRO A 55 -9.34 -8.68 5.49
CA PRO A 55 -9.35 -9.46 4.25
C PRO A 55 -10.50 -9.06 3.32
N ASP A 56 -11.53 -8.37 3.83
CA ASP A 56 -12.54 -7.78 2.99
C ASP A 56 -11.96 -6.54 2.30
N ILE A 57 -11.80 -6.72 0.99
CA ILE A 57 -11.57 -5.83 -0.15
C ILE A 57 -12.11 -4.36 -0.05
N GLU A 58 -12.93 -4.01 0.95
CA GLU A 58 -13.54 -2.69 1.13
C GLU A 58 -12.52 -1.62 1.59
N GLY A 59 -11.68 -1.13 0.69
CA GLY A 59 -10.71 -0.07 1.01
C GLY A 59 -10.45 0.91 -0.13
N ASP A 60 -9.89 0.40 -1.24
CA ASP A 60 -9.46 1.23 -2.38
C ASP A 60 -10.29 1.00 -3.66
N TRP A 61 -11.25 0.06 -3.60
CA TRP A 61 -12.05 -0.38 -4.75
C TRP A 61 -12.98 0.69 -5.31
N PHE A 62 -13.36 1.65 -4.47
CA PHE A 62 -14.04 2.84 -4.96
C PHE A 62 -13.02 3.78 -5.62
N TYR A 63 -11.84 4.01 -5.06
CA TYR A 63 -11.02 5.17 -5.41
C TYR A 63 -10.03 4.99 -6.57
N ASN A 64 -9.72 3.76 -6.99
CA ASN A 64 -8.71 3.48 -8.04
C ASN A 64 -9.28 3.19 -9.44
N ASN A 65 -10.31 3.93 -9.90
CA ASN A 65 -10.83 3.85 -11.29
C ASN A 65 -11.16 2.43 -11.80
N THR A 66 -11.40 1.46 -10.93
CA THR A 66 -11.81 0.12 -11.35
C THR A 66 -13.28 0.15 -11.70
N HIS A 67 -13.63 -0.13 -12.96
CA HIS A 67 -15.02 -0.14 -13.43
C HIS A 67 -15.91 -1.03 -12.52
N ILE A 68 -16.99 -0.43 -12.00
CA ILE A 68 -18.01 -1.07 -11.14
C ILE A 68 -18.59 -2.38 -11.74
N SER A 69 -18.55 -2.57 -13.06
CA SER A 69 -18.98 -3.81 -13.72
C SER A 69 -18.06 -5.00 -13.46
N THR A 70 -16.76 -4.78 -13.24
CA THR A 70 -15.79 -5.84 -12.89
C THR A 70 -15.94 -6.29 -11.43
N VAL A 71 -16.49 -5.41 -10.58
CA VAL A 71 -16.68 -5.63 -9.14
C VAL A 71 -17.72 -6.72 -8.87
N ASN A 72 -18.87 -6.72 -9.54
CA ASN A 72 -19.88 -7.78 -9.31
C ASN A 72 -19.43 -9.16 -9.81
N GLN A 73 -18.57 -9.19 -10.82
CA GLN A 73 -17.97 -10.43 -11.33
C GLN A 73 -16.95 -11.01 -10.32
N ILE A 74 -16.05 -10.17 -9.78
CA ILE A 74 -15.06 -10.57 -8.78
C ILE A 74 -15.72 -10.85 -7.41
N VAL A 75 -16.67 -10.03 -6.97
CA VAL A 75 -17.41 -10.22 -5.71
C VAL A 75 -18.29 -11.48 -5.72
N GLY A 76 -18.80 -11.86 -6.90
CA GLY A 76 -19.57 -13.09 -7.09
C GLY A 76 -18.73 -14.36 -7.04
N GLU A 77 -17.51 -14.33 -7.61
CA GLU A 77 -16.61 -15.49 -7.72
C GLU A 77 -15.77 -15.74 -6.44
N VAL A 78 -15.61 -14.74 -5.56
CA VAL A 78 -14.56 -14.73 -4.51
C VAL A 78 -15.15 -14.81 -3.09
N ARG A 79 -16.19 -15.63 -2.86
CA ARG A 79 -16.73 -15.86 -1.49
C ARG A 79 -15.83 -16.74 -0.61
N GLU A 80 -15.03 -17.65 -1.18
CA GLU A 80 -14.12 -18.51 -0.43
C GLU A 80 -12.88 -17.77 0.12
N TYR A 81 -12.46 -16.68 -0.53
CA TYR A 81 -11.23 -15.94 -0.25
C TYR A 81 -11.39 -14.85 0.83
N ARG A 82 -12.54 -14.77 1.49
CA ARG A 82 -12.88 -13.72 2.50
C ARG A 82 -12.83 -14.21 3.94
N ARG A 83 -12.03 -15.23 4.22
CA ARG A 83 -11.94 -15.81 5.57
C ARG A 83 -10.84 -15.12 6.36
N TRP A 84 -11.20 -14.63 7.53
CA TRP A 84 -10.23 -14.33 8.58
C TRP A 84 -9.52 -15.63 8.97
N THR A 85 -8.24 -15.73 8.67
CA THR A 85 -7.37 -16.84 9.08
C THR A 85 -6.37 -16.35 10.12
N ASP A 86 -5.99 -17.19 11.06
CA ASP A 86 -5.01 -16.83 12.09
C ASP A 86 -3.65 -16.40 11.50
N PRO A 87 -3.13 -17.03 10.42
CA PRO A 87 -1.92 -16.55 9.74
C PRO A 87 -2.04 -15.12 9.20
N PHE A 88 -3.22 -14.73 8.68
CA PHE A 88 -3.46 -13.35 8.26
C PHE A 88 -3.40 -12.38 9.45
N ARG A 89 -4.08 -12.73 10.56
CA ARG A 89 -4.05 -11.92 11.80
C ARG A 89 -2.64 -11.71 12.29
N ASP A 90 -1.87 -12.79 12.36
CA ASP A 90 -0.50 -12.77 12.85
C ASP A 90 0.40 -11.91 11.95
N GLY A 91 0.21 -11.99 10.63
CA GLY A 91 0.88 -11.12 9.65
C GLY A 91 0.59 -9.64 9.90
N VAL A 92 -0.69 -9.27 10.01
CA VAL A 92 -1.11 -7.89 10.29
C VAL A 92 -0.57 -7.41 11.65
N CYS A 93 -0.73 -8.20 12.71
CA CYS A 93 -0.25 -7.87 14.06
C CYS A 93 1.27 -7.69 14.09
N ARG A 94 2.02 -8.50 13.32
CA ARG A 94 3.47 -8.33 13.14
C ARG A 94 3.80 -7.02 12.43
N ASP A 95 3.14 -6.74 11.32
CA ASP A 95 3.41 -5.56 10.46
C ASP A 95 3.14 -4.26 11.23
N ILE A 96 2.08 -4.20 12.05
CA ILE A 96 1.81 -3.05 12.92
C ILE A 96 2.92 -2.86 13.96
N ARG A 97 3.35 -3.93 14.64
CA ARG A 97 4.38 -3.85 15.69
C ARG A 97 5.77 -3.50 15.15
N ARG A 98 6.04 -3.85 13.89
CA ARG A 98 7.31 -3.59 13.19
C ARG A 98 7.24 -2.43 12.20
N ARG A 99 6.20 -1.61 12.29
CA ARG A 99 5.98 -0.48 11.39
C ARG A 99 7.22 0.41 11.27
N HIS A 100 7.50 0.80 10.03
CA HIS A 100 8.58 1.72 9.70
C HIS A 100 8.10 3.15 9.45
N LEU A 101 6.77 3.33 9.34
CA LEU A 101 6.12 4.63 9.19
C LEU A 101 4.96 4.74 10.18
N PRO A 102 4.51 5.97 10.50
CA PRO A 102 3.19 6.19 11.08
C PRO A 102 2.10 5.42 10.33
N LEU A 103 1.26 4.67 11.05
CA LEU A 103 0.23 3.84 10.43
C LEU A 103 -1.18 4.39 10.64
N ILE A 104 -1.98 4.32 9.58
CA ILE A 104 -3.44 4.29 9.67
C ILE A 104 -3.87 2.84 9.45
N VAL A 105 -4.51 2.23 10.44
CA VAL A 105 -4.91 0.81 10.44
C VAL A 105 -6.42 0.72 10.24
N ASP A 106 -6.83 0.13 9.12
CA ASP A 106 -8.25 -0.07 8.77
C ASP A 106 -8.65 -1.54 8.98
N LEU A 107 -9.33 -1.82 10.10
CA LEU A 107 -9.72 -3.18 10.53
C LEU A 107 -11.00 -3.69 9.84
N GLY A 108 -11.77 -2.83 9.18
CA GLY A 108 -13.10 -3.17 8.70
C GLY A 108 -14.21 -2.99 9.76
N GLY A 109 -15.43 -3.44 9.43
CA GLY A 109 -16.64 -3.06 10.17
C GLY A 109 -17.13 -4.02 11.25
N ARG A 110 -16.57 -5.21 11.39
CA ARG A 110 -17.11 -6.28 12.25
C ARG A 110 -16.01 -6.95 13.08
N PRO A 111 -15.46 -6.26 14.10
CA PRO A 111 -14.40 -6.81 14.93
C PRO A 111 -14.92 -8.01 15.73
N ARG A 112 -14.03 -8.98 15.91
CA ARG A 112 -14.21 -10.19 16.71
C ARG A 112 -13.19 -10.20 17.84
N VAL A 113 -13.40 -11.07 18.83
CA VAL A 113 -12.51 -11.19 19.98
C VAL A 113 -11.09 -11.61 19.55
N GLU A 114 -10.97 -12.41 18.48
CA GLU A 114 -9.67 -12.80 17.93
C GLU A 114 -8.90 -11.61 17.33
N ASP A 115 -9.58 -10.52 16.98
CA ASP A 115 -8.97 -9.34 16.39
C ASP A 115 -8.34 -8.42 17.46
N ASN A 116 -8.49 -8.73 18.76
CA ASN A 116 -7.85 -8.00 19.87
C ASN A 116 -6.34 -7.85 19.68
N CYS A 117 -5.65 -8.81 19.03
CA CYS A 117 -4.22 -8.64 18.78
C CYS A 117 -3.92 -7.39 17.94
N ILE A 118 -4.82 -7.02 17.02
CA ILE A 118 -4.65 -5.88 16.13
C ILE A 118 -4.88 -4.59 16.91
N PHE A 119 -5.94 -4.52 17.72
CA PHE A 119 -6.17 -3.40 18.62
C PHE A 119 -4.97 -3.19 19.56
N SER A 120 -4.47 -4.24 20.20
CA SER A 120 -3.30 -4.16 21.10
C SER A 120 -2.00 -3.76 20.41
N ALA A 121 -1.90 -3.92 19.09
CA ALA A 121 -0.73 -3.53 18.32
C ALA A 121 -0.78 -2.04 17.93
N CYS A 122 -1.98 -1.45 17.87
CA CYS A 122 -2.18 -0.02 17.62
C CYS A 122 -1.85 0.82 18.87
N THR A 123 -1.66 2.11 18.65
CA THR A 123 -1.32 3.08 19.71
C THR A 123 -2.48 3.99 20.07
N HIS A 124 -3.39 4.25 19.13
CA HIS A 124 -4.50 5.20 19.25
C HIS A 124 -5.68 4.69 18.42
N ALA A 125 -6.87 5.26 18.63
CA ALA A 125 -8.04 4.97 17.83
C ALA A 125 -8.84 6.22 17.45
N ILE A 126 -9.47 6.17 16.28
CA ILE A 126 -10.55 7.07 15.85
C ILE A 126 -11.78 6.18 15.65
N LEU A 127 -12.88 6.50 16.33
CA LEU A 127 -14.15 5.81 16.15
C LEU A 127 -15.08 6.64 15.26
N LEU A 128 -15.65 5.97 14.26
CA LEU A 128 -16.63 6.52 13.35
C LEU A 128 -17.92 5.70 13.44
N LEU A 129 -18.88 6.21 14.20
CA LEU A 129 -20.08 5.51 14.65
C LEU A 129 -21.32 5.99 13.90
N LYS A 130 -22.44 5.31 14.12
CA LYS A 130 -23.74 5.67 13.57
C LYS A 130 -24.68 6.01 14.71
N GLU A 131 -25.44 7.08 14.52
CA GLU A 131 -26.48 7.44 15.46
C GLU A 131 -27.61 6.39 15.44
N GLY A 132 -28.18 6.09 16.61
CA GLY A 132 -29.26 5.12 16.77
C GLY A 132 -28.84 3.65 16.80
N ASP A 133 -27.53 3.34 16.76
CA ASP A 133 -27.00 1.98 16.92
C ASP A 133 -26.15 1.88 18.19
N GLU A 134 -26.82 1.96 19.35
CA GLU A 134 -26.18 1.96 20.67
C GLU A 134 -25.40 0.65 20.93
N GLN A 135 -25.89 -0.48 20.42
CA GLN A 135 -25.25 -1.77 20.63
C GLN A 135 -23.91 -1.87 19.90
N GLU A 136 -23.86 -1.51 18.60
CA GLU A 136 -22.58 -1.50 17.88
C GLU A 136 -21.66 -0.38 18.39
N THR A 137 -22.21 0.76 18.78
CA THR A 137 -21.46 1.86 19.42
C THR A 137 -20.75 1.36 20.68
N GLN A 138 -21.50 0.77 21.61
CA GLN A 138 -20.93 0.24 22.86
C GLN A 138 -19.89 -0.84 22.58
N LYS A 139 -20.16 -1.74 21.63
CA LYS A 139 -19.21 -2.79 21.24
C LYS A 139 -17.87 -2.20 20.78
N TRP A 140 -17.87 -1.15 19.95
CA TRP A 140 -16.62 -0.51 19.53
C TRP A 140 -15.89 0.19 20.67
N HIS A 141 -16.62 0.85 21.57
CA HIS A 141 -16.05 1.41 22.79
C HIS A 141 -15.42 0.33 23.67
N ASP A 142 -16.08 -0.82 23.86
CA ASP A 142 -15.58 -1.94 24.65
C ASP A 142 -14.28 -2.51 24.06
N PHE A 143 -14.19 -2.68 22.73
CA PHE A 143 -12.95 -3.13 22.09
C PHE A 143 -11.77 -2.17 22.30
N VAL A 144 -12.01 -0.87 22.14
CA VAL A 144 -10.99 0.17 22.36
C VAL A 144 -10.57 0.19 23.83
N ALA A 145 -11.53 0.19 24.76
CA ALA A 145 -11.28 0.24 26.19
C ALA A 145 -10.56 -1.02 26.70
N LEU A 146 -10.98 -2.20 26.27
CA LEU A 146 -10.36 -3.48 26.62
C LEU A 146 -8.88 -3.53 26.24
N ASN A 147 -8.51 -2.90 25.12
CA ASN A 147 -7.14 -2.85 24.62
C ASN A 147 -6.39 -1.58 25.03
N GLY A 148 -6.99 -0.72 25.87
CA GLY A 148 -6.35 0.47 26.42
C GLY A 148 -5.96 1.50 25.37
N LEU A 149 -6.67 1.57 24.24
CA LEU A 149 -6.36 2.50 23.15
C LEU A 149 -6.88 3.91 23.48
N PRO A 150 -6.02 4.93 23.60
CA PRO A 150 -6.46 6.32 23.70
C PRO A 150 -7.24 6.73 22.44
N LEU A 151 -8.37 7.39 22.65
CA LEU A 151 -9.20 7.92 21.57
C LEU A 151 -8.71 9.28 21.14
N LEU A 152 -8.45 9.46 19.84
CA LEU A 152 -8.22 10.77 19.23
C LEU A 152 -9.55 11.45 18.90
N ALA A 153 -10.52 10.66 18.44
CA ALA A 153 -11.84 11.15 18.10
C ALA A 153 -12.94 10.09 18.21
N VAL A 154 -14.14 10.54 18.54
CA VAL A 154 -15.40 9.78 18.49
C VAL A 154 -16.40 10.58 17.66
N LEU A 155 -16.62 10.13 16.42
CA LEU A 155 -17.40 10.85 15.43
C LEU A 155 -18.67 10.07 15.09
N TYR A 156 -19.79 10.77 14.96
CA TYR A 156 -21.03 10.22 14.45
C TYR A 156 -21.18 10.60 12.97
N SER A 157 -21.22 9.60 12.10
CA SER A 157 -21.41 9.79 10.66
C SER A 157 -22.88 10.05 10.35
N GLN A 158 -23.17 11.22 9.81
CA GLN A 158 -24.49 11.56 9.27
C GLN A 158 -24.39 11.90 7.77
N ARG A 159 -25.45 11.61 7.00
CA ARG A 159 -25.48 11.94 5.56
C ARG A 159 -25.64 13.44 5.32
N GLU A 160 -26.58 14.03 6.04
CA GLU A 160 -26.96 15.44 5.94
C GLU A 160 -26.81 16.11 7.30
N GLY A 161 -26.78 17.44 7.32
CA GLY A 161 -26.62 18.23 8.54
C GLY A 161 -25.30 18.99 8.59
N ILE A 162 -25.11 19.71 9.69
CA ILE A 162 -23.94 20.55 9.90
C ILE A 162 -22.93 19.75 10.72
N ALA A 163 -21.74 19.53 10.14
CA ALA A 163 -20.62 18.98 10.88
C ALA A 163 -20.26 19.91 12.05
N SER A 164 -20.15 19.35 13.25
CA SER A 164 -19.81 20.08 14.46
C SER A 164 -19.00 19.17 15.38
N TYR A 165 -18.15 19.77 16.20
CA TYR A 165 -17.36 19.02 17.17
C TYR A 165 -17.13 19.85 18.43
N THR A 166 -16.79 19.12 19.48
CA THR A 166 -16.26 19.64 20.74
C THR A 166 -14.98 18.88 21.04
N GLU A 167 -14.09 19.50 21.80
CA GLU A 167 -12.86 18.87 22.25
C GLU A 167 -12.81 18.91 23.77
N GLN A 168 -12.68 17.74 24.38
CA GLN A 168 -12.54 17.60 25.82
C GLN A 168 -11.48 16.55 26.11
N ASP A 169 -10.57 16.82 27.05
CA ASP A 169 -9.49 15.91 27.46
C ASP A 169 -8.66 15.41 26.26
N SER A 170 -8.44 16.27 25.27
CA SER A 170 -7.81 15.94 24.00
C SER A 170 -8.54 14.84 23.21
N VAL A 171 -9.87 14.71 23.32
CA VAL A 171 -10.69 13.82 22.48
C VAL A 171 -11.67 14.67 21.69
N ILE A 172 -11.65 14.55 20.37
CA ILE A 172 -12.59 15.24 19.48
C ILE A 172 -13.88 14.44 19.42
N THR A 173 -14.99 15.01 19.89
CA THR A 173 -16.30 14.35 19.85
C THR A 173 -17.27 15.19 19.04
N GLY A 174 -17.96 14.59 18.07
CA GLY A 174 -18.87 15.36 17.22
C GLY A 174 -19.52 14.60 16.09
N THR A 175 -20.14 15.36 15.19
CA THR A 175 -20.78 14.88 13.97
C THR A 175 -19.90 15.21 12.77
N ILE A 176 -19.73 14.23 11.89
CA ILE A 176 -19.09 14.39 10.59
C ILE A 176 -20.11 14.09 9.49
N THR A 177 -20.18 14.98 8.49
CA THR A 177 -21.11 14.86 7.36
C THR A 177 -20.37 14.86 6.02
N GLY A 178 -21.02 14.40 4.95
CA GLY A 178 -20.43 14.41 3.61
C GLY A 178 -19.43 13.27 3.33
N LEU A 179 -19.51 12.16 4.07
CA LEU A 179 -18.71 10.94 3.83
C LEU A 179 -19.24 10.16 2.61
N GLU A 180 -19.25 10.80 1.45
CA GLU A 180 -19.63 10.23 0.17
C GLU A 180 -18.40 9.75 -0.61
N PRO A 181 -18.49 8.64 -1.37
CA PRO A 181 -17.41 8.21 -2.26
C PRO A 181 -16.97 9.33 -3.21
N TYR A 182 -15.67 9.47 -3.42
CA TYR A 182 -15.01 10.49 -4.26
C TYR A 182 -15.19 11.96 -3.83
N ALA A 183 -15.99 12.23 -2.81
CA ALA A 183 -16.14 13.58 -2.30
C ALA A 183 -14.89 13.98 -1.51
N LYS A 184 -14.37 15.16 -1.81
CA LYS A 184 -13.38 15.81 -0.95
C LYS A 184 -14.09 16.34 0.29
N LEU A 185 -13.56 15.98 1.45
CA LEU A 185 -14.14 16.33 2.73
C LEU A 185 -13.53 17.62 3.24
N TYR A 186 -14.34 18.68 3.27
CA TYR A 186 -13.94 19.98 3.79
C TYR A 186 -14.98 20.45 4.80
N ASN A 187 -14.76 20.11 6.07
CA ASN A 187 -15.59 20.58 7.16
C ASN A 187 -14.77 20.67 8.46
N ALA A 188 -15.24 21.51 9.40
CA ALA A 188 -14.50 21.84 10.61
C ALA A 188 -14.18 20.60 11.48
N THR A 189 -15.07 19.60 11.52
CA THR A 189 -14.84 18.35 12.24
C THR A 189 -13.71 17.54 11.60
N PHE A 190 -13.70 17.42 10.27
CA PHE A 190 -12.63 16.75 9.54
C PHE A 190 -11.30 17.48 9.70
N ASP A 191 -11.29 18.81 9.59
CA ASP A 191 -10.08 19.62 9.77
C ASP A 191 -9.47 19.41 11.17
N ALA A 192 -10.30 19.39 12.22
CA ALA A 192 -9.85 19.12 13.59
C ALA A 192 -9.22 17.72 13.73
N VAL A 193 -9.85 16.70 13.14
CA VAL A 193 -9.33 15.33 13.16
C VAL A 193 -8.04 15.22 12.35
N ARG A 194 -7.98 15.84 11.17
CA ARG A 194 -6.78 15.92 10.34
C ARG A 194 -5.63 16.53 11.13
N ASP A 195 -5.84 17.70 11.74
CA ASP A 195 -4.80 18.43 12.46
C ASP A 195 -4.31 17.64 13.67
N ARG A 196 -5.20 16.90 14.35
CA ARG A 196 -4.79 15.98 15.42
C ARG A 196 -3.92 14.83 14.90
N VAL A 197 -4.29 14.22 13.77
CA VAL A 197 -3.51 13.14 13.16
C VAL A 197 -2.13 13.67 12.75
N ILE A 198 -2.08 14.86 12.15
CA ILE A 198 -0.82 15.54 11.78
C ILE A 198 0.05 15.76 13.02
N GLN A 199 -0.51 16.30 14.11
CA GLN A 199 0.22 16.53 15.35
C GLN A 199 0.84 15.24 15.90
N LEU A 200 0.09 14.14 15.85
CA LEU A 200 0.59 12.84 16.30
C LEU A 200 1.66 12.27 15.36
N PHE A 201 1.48 12.39 14.04
CA PHE A 201 2.40 11.85 13.04
C PHE A 201 3.70 12.65 12.93
N ASN A 202 3.68 13.93 13.27
CA ASN A 202 4.86 14.80 13.36
C ASN A 202 5.75 14.55 14.58
N THR A 203 5.68 13.36 15.19
CA THR A 203 6.62 12.95 16.24
C THR A 203 8.07 12.89 15.70
N PHE A 204 8.22 12.55 14.42
CA PHE A 204 9.48 12.63 13.67
C PHE A 204 9.25 13.45 12.40
N SER A 205 10.23 14.25 11.99
CA SER A 205 10.15 14.97 10.72
C SER A 205 10.27 13.98 9.54
N LEU A 206 9.82 14.42 8.36
CA LEU A 206 10.04 13.73 7.10
C LEU A 206 11.53 13.39 6.92
N GLU A 207 12.39 14.41 7.05
CA GLU A 207 13.84 14.30 6.89
C GLU A 207 14.45 13.28 7.87
N GLU A 208 14.06 13.30 9.16
CA GLU A 208 14.55 12.34 10.15
C GLU A 208 14.20 10.89 9.81
N LEU A 209 12.98 10.64 9.33
CA LEU A 209 12.54 9.30 8.92
C LEU A 209 13.24 8.84 7.65
N GLU A 210 13.34 9.72 6.66
CA GLU A 210 14.05 9.43 5.42
C GLU A 210 15.53 9.14 5.67
N GLU A 211 16.24 10.01 6.39
CA GLU A 211 17.64 9.82 6.75
C GLU A 211 17.85 8.48 7.49
N HIS A 212 16.95 8.14 8.42
CA HIS A 212 17.01 6.87 9.13
C HIS A 212 16.91 5.67 8.17
N HIS A 213 15.93 5.68 7.26
CA HIS A 213 15.75 4.61 6.30
C HIS A 213 16.89 4.55 5.27
N MET A 214 17.33 5.69 4.74
CA MET A 214 18.43 5.78 3.79
C MET A 214 19.74 5.24 4.40
N ARG A 215 20.05 5.61 5.64
CA ARG A 215 21.25 5.11 6.35
C ARG A 215 21.22 3.61 6.60
N THR A 216 20.04 3.01 6.68
CA THR A 216 19.86 1.56 6.88
C THR A 216 19.67 0.79 5.57
N ALA A 217 19.77 1.47 4.42
CA ALA A 217 19.69 0.83 3.12
C ALA A 217 20.81 -0.22 2.95
N PRO A 218 20.49 -1.41 2.42
CA PRO A 218 21.48 -2.46 2.21
C PRO A 218 22.42 -2.19 1.03
N ILE A 219 22.15 -1.15 0.24
CA ILE A 219 22.89 -0.76 -0.98
C ILE A 219 23.14 0.74 -0.89
N GLU A 220 24.37 1.16 -1.20
CA GLU A 220 24.83 2.55 -1.11
C GLU A 220 24.12 3.48 -2.11
N TYR A 221 23.90 3.00 -3.34
CA TYR A 221 23.22 3.77 -4.38
C TYR A 221 21.70 3.67 -4.20
N VAL A 222 21.13 4.62 -3.45
CA VAL A 222 19.69 4.70 -3.19
C VAL A 222 19.03 5.73 -4.11
N ILE A 223 17.98 5.29 -4.80
CA ILE A 223 17.12 6.13 -5.62
C ILE A 223 15.86 6.44 -4.81
N ASN A 224 15.53 7.72 -4.66
CA ASN A 224 14.20 8.16 -4.24
C ASN A 224 13.42 8.61 -5.50
N PRO A 225 12.46 7.81 -6.00
CA PRO A 225 11.68 8.17 -7.19
C PRO A 225 10.88 9.46 -7.04
N GLU A 226 10.46 9.85 -5.84
CA GLU A 226 9.73 11.11 -5.65
C GLU A 226 10.65 12.31 -5.91
N ASN A 227 11.88 12.26 -5.39
CA ASN A 227 12.90 13.27 -5.69
C ASN A 227 13.27 13.28 -7.18
N GLN A 228 13.45 12.09 -7.79
CA GLN A 228 13.75 11.98 -9.22
C GLN A 228 12.62 12.49 -10.11
N LEU A 229 11.35 12.31 -9.70
CA LEU A 229 10.20 12.87 -10.40
C LEU A 229 10.30 14.39 -10.45
N HIS A 230 10.59 15.04 -9.32
CA HIS A 230 10.72 16.50 -9.25
C HIS A 230 11.96 17.05 -9.97
N GLU A 231 13.04 16.26 -10.06
CA GLU A 231 14.21 16.60 -10.86
C GLU A 231 13.91 16.55 -12.36
N LEU A 232 13.15 15.55 -12.81
CA LEU A 232 12.76 15.38 -14.21
C LEU A 232 11.67 16.39 -14.64
N ASP A 233 10.69 16.63 -13.76
CA ASP A 233 9.62 17.59 -13.96
C ASP A 233 9.19 18.19 -12.62
N ARG A 234 9.65 19.42 -12.34
CA ARG A 234 9.36 20.16 -11.11
C ARG A 234 7.86 20.31 -10.81
N TYR A 235 7.00 20.28 -11.83
CA TYR A 235 5.56 20.47 -11.68
C TYR A 235 4.77 19.16 -11.72
N ALA A 236 5.44 18.02 -11.95
CA ALA A 236 4.79 16.73 -11.95
C ALA A 236 4.26 16.40 -10.54
N CYS A 237 2.97 16.10 -10.47
CA CYS A 237 2.31 15.61 -9.26
C CYS A 237 2.28 14.08 -9.19
N SER A 238 2.71 13.41 -10.26
CA SER A 238 2.70 11.96 -10.40
C SER A 238 3.59 11.51 -11.55
N TRP A 239 4.11 10.29 -11.46
CA TRP A 239 4.82 9.63 -12.54
C TRP A 239 3.96 9.47 -13.80
N THR A 240 4.43 9.99 -14.94
CA THR A 240 3.87 9.70 -16.26
C THR A 240 4.80 8.78 -17.05
N THR A 241 4.25 7.95 -17.93
CA THR A 241 5.02 6.88 -18.58
C THR A 241 6.14 7.38 -19.50
N ASN A 242 6.04 8.60 -20.02
CA ASN A 242 7.09 9.26 -20.81
C ASN A 242 8.31 9.68 -19.97
N LEU A 243 8.21 9.74 -18.65
CA LEU A 243 9.34 10.03 -17.76
C LEU A 243 10.18 8.77 -17.47
N LEU A 244 9.63 7.58 -17.71
CA LEU A 244 10.33 6.32 -17.44
C LEU A 244 11.67 6.20 -18.20
N PRO A 245 11.74 6.45 -19.52
CA PRO A 245 13.01 6.35 -20.23
C PRO A 245 14.03 7.38 -19.72
N LEU A 246 13.59 8.59 -19.38
CA LEU A 246 14.46 9.67 -18.89
C LEU A 246 15.09 9.31 -17.54
N LEU A 247 14.30 8.71 -16.63
CA LEU A 247 14.83 8.17 -15.38
C LEU A 247 15.93 7.12 -15.64
N LEU A 248 15.67 6.17 -16.54
CA LEU A 248 16.63 5.09 -16.82
C LEU A 248 17.91 5.58 -17.51
N GLU A 249 17.85 6.69 -18.24
CA GLU A 249 19.04 7.35 -18.82
C GLU A 249 19.94 7.99 -17.76
N GLN A 250 19.36 8.46 -16.64
CA GLN A 250 20.10 9.08 -15.53
C GLN A 250 20.68 8.05 -14.56
N VAL A 251 20.08 6.86 -14.46
CA VAL A 251 20.53 5.79 -13.57
C VAL A 251 21.59 4.94 -14.26
N PRO A 252 22.74 4.65 -13.61
CA PRO A 252 23.72 3.72 -14.15
C PRO A 252 23.14 2.32 -14.37
N LYS A 253 23.32 1.78 -15.58
CA LYS A 253 22.87 0.42 -15.93
C LYS A 253 23.83 -0.63 -15.34
N GLY A 254 23.27 -1.70 -14.78
CA GLY A 254 24.06 -2.82 -14.26
C GLY A 254 24.82 -2.47 -12.99
N THR A 255 24.22 -1.65 -12.12
CA THR A 255 24.74 -1.29 -10.80
C THR A 255 23.76 -1.77 -9.73
N ALA A 256 24.27 -2.06 -8.52
CA ALA A 256 23.42 -2.33 -7.38
C ALA A 256 22.54 -1.11 -7.05
N ILE A 257 21.23 -1.31 -6.91
CA ILE A 257 20.27 -0.21 -6.68
C ILE A 257 19.38 -0.53 -5.47
N ALA A 258 19.27 0.41 -4.54
CA ALA A 258 18.17 0.46 -3.58
C ALA A 258 17.13 1.49 -4.03
N VAL A 259 15.83 1.20 -3.87
CA VAL A 259 14.75 2.15 -4.17
C VAL A 259 13.95 2.44 -2.91
N TYR A 260 13.84 3.71 -2.55
CA TYR A 260 13.13 4.21 -1.38
C TYR A 260 11.94 5.09 -1.80
N ASP A 261 10.85 5.06 -1.03
CA ASP A 261 9.64 5.87 -1.22
C ASP A 261 8.72 5.47 -2.41
N ARG A 262 7.70 6.28 -2.69
CA ARG A 262 6.56 5.93 -3.53
C ARG A 262 6.88 6.09 -5.02
N ALA A 263 6.48 5.08 -5.78
CA ALA A 263 6.35 5.17 -7.22
C ALA A 263 5.36 4.10 -7.70
N THR A 264 5.05 4.13 -8.99
CA THR A 264 4.26 3.09 -9.63
C THR A 264 5.05 1.77 -9.71
N ASN A 265 4.32 0.66 -9.83
CA ASN A 265 4.92 -0.67 -10.01
C ASN A 265 5.89 -0.74 -11.20
N TRP A 266 5.58 -0.05 -12.29
CA TRP A 266 6.41 -0.04 -13.50
C TRP A 266 7.71 0.74 -13.32
N VAL A 267 7.78 1.79 -12.49
CA VAL A 267 9.05 2.45 -12.14
C VAL A 267 9.94 1.47 -11.39
N TYR A 268 9.40 0.86 -10.33
CA TYR A 268 10.12 -0.11 -9.50
C TYR A 268 10.64 -1.30 -10.32
N ALA A 269 9.79 -1.89 -11.15
CA ALA A 269 10.16 -3.04 -11.97
C ALA A 269 11.19 -2.69 -13.05
N ALA A 270 11.08 -1.52 -13.69
CA ALA A 270 12.07 -1.07 -14.66
C ALA A 270 13.44 -0.83 -14.01
N LEU A 271 13.49 -0.20 -12.83
CA LEU A 271 14.74 -0.04 -12.07
C LEU A 271 15.33 -1.40 -11.65
N ALA A 272 14.49 -2.35 -11.25
CA ALA A 272 14.92 -3.71 -10.89
C ALA A 272 15.53 -4.47 -12.08
N LEU A 273 15.03 -4.23 -13.30
CA LEU A 273 15.60 -4.74 -14.54
C LEU A 273 16.86 -3.98 -14.97
N HIS A 274 16.92 -2.67 -14.72
CA HIS A 274 18.06 -1.83 -15.05
C HIS A 274 19.30 -2.15 -14.22
N ALA A 275 19.11 -2.60 -12.97
CA ALA A 275 20.15 -3.21 -12.15
C ALA A 275 20.73 -4.50 -12.76
N GLY A 276 20.01 -5.17 -13.66
CA GLY A 276 20.45 -6.41 -14.29
C GLY A 276 20.65 -7.53 -13.27
N THR A 277 21.84 -8.15 -13.29
CA THR A 277 22.21 -9.20 -12.33
C THR A 277 22.72 -8.66 -10.99
N GLU A 278 22.94 -7.35 -10.88
CA GLU A 278 23.38 -6.74 -9.64
C GLU A 278 22.29 -6.78 -8.55
N PRO A 279 22.68 -6.66 -7.27
CA PRO A 279 21.75 -6.57 -6.15
C PRO A 279 20.71 -5.47 -6.35
N PHE A 280 19.46 -5.79 -6.02
CA PHE A 280 18.37 -4.81 -5.99
C PHE A 280 17.62 -4.92 -4.67
N ALA A 281 17.42 -3.79 -4.01
CA ALA A 281 16.63 -3.69 -2.80
C ALA A 281 15.54 -2.62 -2.97
N GLN A 282 14.46 -2.77 -2.23
CA GLN A 282 13.38 -1.81 -2.16
C GLN A 282 12.87 -1.66 -0.74
N PHE A 283 12.39 -0.48 -0.40
CA PHE A 283 11.73 -0.23 0.86
C PHE A 283 10.24 -0.56 0.76
N ASP A 284 9.73 -1.42 1.65
CA ASP A 284 8.29 -1.65 1.86
C ASP A 284 7.91 -1.11 3.24
N ALA A 285 6.94 -0.21 3.32
CA ALA A 285 6.56 0.44 4.58
C ALA A 285 6.15 -0.53 5.72
N ARG A 286 5.74 -1.76 5.37
CA ARG A 286 5.36 -2.80 6.34
C ARG A 286 6.53 -3.63 6.82
N ILE A 287 7.57 -3.79 6.00
CA ILE A 287 8.64 -4.79 6.19
C ILE A 287 10.02 -4.15 6.35
N GLY A 288 10.21 -2.93 5.83
CA GLY A 288 11.48 -2.25 5.72
C GLY A 288 12.19 -2.59 4.41
N TRP A 289 13.52 -2.59 4.43
CA TRP A 289 14.34 -2.96 3.27
C TRP A 289 14.24 -4.45 2.96
N ILE A 290 13.85 -4.76 1.72
CA ILE A 290 13.72 -6.12 1.21
C ILE A 290 14.34 -6.26 -0.17
N THR A 291 14.72 -7.47 -0.54
CA THR A 291 15.12 -7.83 -1.90
C THR A 291 13.97 -8.53 -2.62
N PRO A 292 13.75 -8.35 -3.93
CA PRO A 292 12.75 -9.14 -4.65
C PRO A 292 13.02 -10.64 -4.47
N PRO A 293 12.02 -11.47 -4.14
CA PRO A 293 12.23 -12.90 -3.96
C PRO A 293 12.68 -13.56 -5.27
N VAL A 294 13.47 -14.62 -5.14
CA VAL A 294 13.83 -15.47 -6.28
C VAL A 294 12.66 -16.40 -6.58
N LEU A 295 12.03 -16.20 -7.74
CA LEU A 295 10.89 -17.00 -8.19
C LEU A 295 11.36 -18.24 -8.97
N ARG A 296 10.55 -19.29 -8.94
CA ARG A 296 10.81 -20.55 -9.64
C ARG A 296 9.85 -20.77 -10.79
N ALA A 297 10.34 -21.39 -11.86
CA ALA A 297 9.48 -21.89 -12.93
C ALA A 297 8.72 -23.13 -12.47
N GLY A 298 7.45 -23.23 -12.85
CA GLY A 298 6.62 -24.41 -12.61
C GLY A 298 5.18 -24.07 -12.20
N GLU A 299 4.46 -25.10 -11.78
CA GLU A 299 3.11 -24.94 -11.24
C GLU A 299 3.14 -24.53 -9.77
N LEU A 300 2.21 -23.67 -9.38
CA LEU A 300 2.05 -23.24 -8.00
C LEU A 300 1.70 -24.45 -7.11
N GLN A 301 2.61 -24.80 -6.19
CA GLN A 301 2.46 -26.00 -5.36
C GLN A 301 1.32 -25.88 -4.35
N LYS A 302 1.06 -24.68 -3.83
CA LYS A 302 -0.01 -24.40 -2.87
C LYS A 302 -0.98 -23.37 -3.42
N LYS A 303 -2.19 -23.84 -3.71
CA LYS A 303 -3.29 -23.01 -4.24
C LYS A 303 -3.98 -22.15 -3.18
N ASP A 304 -3.41 -21.95 -1.99
CA ASP A 304 -3.97 -21.10 -0.93
C ASP A 304 -3.22 -19.75 -0.80
N VAL A 305 -2.18 -19.52 -1.60
CA VAL A 305 -1.32 -18.32 -1.53
C VAL A 305 -1.70 -17.26 -2.56
N LEU A 306 -1.84 -17.65 -3.83
CA LEU A 306 -2.36 -16.80 -4.91
C LEU A 306 -3.03 -17.65 -6.00
N SER A 307 -3.89 -17.03 -6.80
CA SER A 307 -4.38 -17.62 -8.05
C SER A 307 -3.65 -17.00 -9.24
N ILE A 308 -3.43 -17.82 -10.26
CA ILE A 308 -2.78 -17.42 -11.52
C ILE A 308 -3.71 -17.83 -12.66
N ALA A 309 -4.07 -16.86 -13.49
CA ALA A 309 -4.76 -17.09 -14.75
C ALA A 309 -3.84 -16.67 -15.90
N THR A 310 -3.67 -17.55 -16.89
CA THR A 310 -2.83 -17.28 -18.06
C THR A 310 -3.66 -17.34 -19.33
N HIS A 311 -3.41 -16.40 -20.24
CA HIS A 311 -4.02 -16.37 -21.56
C HIS A 311 -2.97 -15.97 -22.60
N THR A 312 -2.96 -16.62 -23.76
CA THR A 312 -2.11 -16.26 -24.89
C THR A 312 -2.95 -15.67 -26.00
N THR A 313 -2.64 -14.44 -26.42
CA THR A 313 -3.32 -13.77 -27.52
C THR A 313 -2.81 -14.28 -28.88
N VAL A 314 -3.59 -14.05 -29.94
CA VAL A 314 -3.19 -14.37 -31.32
C VAL A 314 -1.93 -13.61 -31.75
N ASP A 315 -1.71 -12.42 -31.19
CA ASP A 315 -0.56 -11.56 -31.48
C ASP A 315 0.72 -11.97 -30.72
N GLY A 316 0.73 -13.15 -30.09
CA GLY A 316 1.90 -13.67 -29.39
C GLY A 316 2.16 -12.98 -28.05
N ILE A 317 1.11 -12.55 -27.34
CA ILE A 317 1.23 -11.98 -26.00
C ILE A 317 0.81 -13.03 -24.98
N PHE A 318 1.69 -13.37 -24.07
CA PHE A 318 1.41 -14.18 -22.89
C PHE A 318 1.03 -13.28 -21.72
N HIS A 319 -0.26 -13.26 -21.41
CA HIS A 319 -0.84 -12.48 -20.32
C HIS A 319 -0.97 -13.35 -19.07
N ILE A 320 -0.40 -12.87 -17.96
CA ILE A 320 -0.47 -13.52 -16.66
C ILE A 320 -1.17 -12.56 -15.69
N LYS A 321 -2.35 -12.98 -15.24
CA LYS A 321 -3.13 -12.27 -14.22
C LYS A 321 -3.01 -12.99 -12.88
N ILE A 322 -2.56 -12.28 -11.85
CA ILE A 322 -2.26 -12.85 -10.54
C ILE A 322 -3.16 -12.19 -9.49
N HIS A 323 -3.68 -12.98 -8.56
CA HIS A 323 -4.47 -12.46 -7.45
C HIS A 323 -4.10 -13.17 -6.13
N PRO A 324 -3.53 -12.46 -5.15
CA PRO A 324 -3.26 -13.03 -3.83
C PRO A 324 -4.55 -13.46 -3.13
N TYR A 325 -4.55 -14.59 -2.43
CA TYR A 325 -5.67 -14.92 -1.54
C TYR A 325 -5.75 -13.86 -0.42
N HIS A 326 -6.97 -13.50 -0.01
CA HIS A 326 -7.22 -12.48 1.02
C HIS A 326 -6.64 -11.09 0.71
N ASN A 327 -6.25 -10.81 -0.55
CA ASN A 327 -5.53 -9.59 -0.94
C ASN A 327 -4.25 -9.33 -0.11
N TYR A 328 -3.66 -10.39 0.45
CA TYR A 328 -2.48 -10.31 1.30
C TYR A 328 -1.51 -11.42 0.95
N LEU A 329 -0.24 -11.06 0.82
CA LEU A 329 0.83 -12.00 0.54
C LEU A 329 1.95 -11.77 1.55
N ASP A 330 2.22 -12.77 2.40
CA ASP A 330 3.34 -12.71 3.36
C ASP A 330 4.65 -12.90 2.61
N TYR A 331 5.50 -11.87 2.62
CA TYR A 331 6.83 -11.90 2.01
C TYR A 331 7.70 -13.05 2.53
N ARG A 332 7.44 -13.58 3.73
CA ARG A 332 8.18 -14.74 4.27
C ARG A 332 7.81 -16.08 3.64
N ARG A 333 6.72 -16.16 2.87
CA ARG A 333 6.24 -17.37 2.20
C ARG A 333 6.56 -17.38 0.69
N THR A 334 7.51 -16.55 0.26
CA THR A 334 7.83 -16.39 -1.17
C THR A 334 8.55 -17.60 -1.76
N ASP A 335 9.16 -18.43 -0.93
CA ASP A 335 9.78 -19.70 -1.31
C ASP A 335 8.77 -20.74 -1.84
N GLU A 336 7.48 -20.55 -1.54
CA GLU A 336 6.37 -21.35 -2.03
C GLU A 336 5.88 -20.91 -3.42
N LEU A 337 6.39 -19.80 -3.97
CA LEU A 337 5.92 -19.22 -5.23
C LEU A 337 6.58 -19.84 -6.45
N ALA A 338 5.75 -20.32 -7.38
CA ALA A 338 6.16 -20.79 -8.69
C ALA A 338 5.23 -20.20 -9.76
N PHE A 339 5.81 -19.89 -10.91
CA PHE A 339 5.13 -19.24 -12.03
C PHE A 339 5.37 -19.99 -13.34
N PRO A 340 4.37 -19.98 -14.24
CA PRO A 340 4.48 -20.69 -15.51
C PRO A 340 5.57 -20.06 -16.39
N GLU A 341 6.27 -20.91 -17.11
CA GLU A 341 7.20 -20.49 -18.16
C GLU A 341 6.44 -19.82 -19.30
N PRO A 342 6.98 -18.74 -19.88
CA PRO A 342 6.36 -18.12 -21.02
C PRO A 342 6.54 -18.98 -22.28
N PRO A 343 5.56 -18.99 -23.20
CA PRO A 343 5.76 -19.59 -24.52
C PRO A 343 6.93 -18.90 -25.27
N PRO A 344 7.71 -19.64 -26.09
CA PRO A 344 8.84 -19.06 -26.82
C PRO A 344 8.44 -17.87 -27.69
N GLU A 345 9.29 -16.85 -27.75
CA GLU A 345 9.10 -15.63 -28.56
C GLU A 345 7.86 -14.79 -28.22
N HIS A 346 7.12 -15.14 -27.17
CA HIS A 346 5.96 -14.37 -26.74
C HIS A 346 6.35 -13.18 -25.88
N SER A 347 5.63 -12.08 -26.04
CA SER A 347 5.76 -10.91 -25.19
C SER A 347 4.98 -11.10 -23.89
N ILE A 348 5.41 -10.45 -22.81
CA ILE A 348 4.84 -10.70 -21.48
C ILE A 348 4.00 -9.51 -21.03
N VAL A 349 2.82 -9.80 -20.53
CA VAL A 349 1.97 -8.84 -19.83
C VAL A 349 1.65 -9.38 -18.45
N ILE A 350 1.87 -8.57 -17.42
CA ILE A 350 1.62 -8.95 -16.02
C ILE A 350 0.60 -8.01 -15.43
N SER A 351 -0.45 -8.57 -14.83
CA SER A 351 -1.52 -7.80 -14.21
C SER A 351 -1.97 -8.39 -12.87
N GLY A 352 -2.61 -7.56 -12.05
CA GLY A 352 -3.10 -7.96 -10.73
C GLY A 352 -2.86 -6.96 -9.61
N GLU A 353 -3.50 -7.20 -8.49
CA GLU A 353 -3.30 -6.43 -7.26
C GLU A 353 -2.17 -7.06 -6.45
N LEU A 354 -0.94 -6.71 -6.80
CA LEU A 354 0.27 -7.32 -6.23
C LEU A 354 1.08 -6.31 -5.45
N PRO A 355 1.76 -6.73 -4.37
CA PRO A 355 2.75 -5.87 -3.73
C PRO A 355 3.89 -5.55 -4.70
N LEU A 356 4.47 -4.36 -4.57
CA LEU A 356 5.55 -3.88 -5.46
C LEU A 356 6.70 -4.88 -5.59
N TRP A 357 7.08 -5.52 -4.48
CA TRP A 357 8.17 -6.51 -4.47
C TRP A 357 7.88 -7.76 -5.31
N LEU A 358 6.61 -8.09 -5.55
CA LEU A 358 6.26 -9.21 -6.43
C LEU A 358 6.32 -8.76 -7.90
N TYR A 359 5.92 -7.52 -8.21
CA TYR A 359 6.10 -6.96 -9.54
C TYR A 359 7.58 -6.90 -9.96
N THR A 360 8.47 -6.47 -9.06
CA THR A 360 9.92 -6.45 -9.33
C THR A 360 10.49 -7.86 -9.50
N ALA A 361 10.07 -8.82 -8.67
CA ALA A 361 10.47 -10.22 -8.78
C ALA A 361 9.99 -10.86 -10.08
N LEU A 362 8.73 -10.64 -10.46
CA LEU A 362 8.15 -11.15 -11.71
C LEU A 362 8.82 -10.56 -12.95
N ALA A 363 9.12 -9.26 -12.93
CA ALA A 363 9.85 -8.63 -14.03
C ALA A 363 11.23 -9.28 -14.20
N ARG A 364 12.01 -9.42 -13.12
CA ARG A 364 13.33 -10.07 -13.15
C ARG A 364 13.25 -11.56 -13.50
N PHE A 365 12.20 -12.25 -13.07
CA PHE A 365 11.93 -13.63 -13.44
C PHE A 365 11.72 -13.74 -14.95
N TYR A 366 10.73 -13.06 -15.51
CA TYR A 366 10.39 -13.18 -16.93
C TYR A 366 11.46 -12.62 -17.88
N ALA A 367 12.30 -11.69 -17.42
CA ALA A 367 13.44 -11.20 -18.19
C ALA A 367 14.57 -12.24 -18.41
N GLN A 368 14.51 -13.39 -17.74
CA GLN A 368 15.46 -14.50 -17.97
C GLN A 368 15.19 -15.26 -19.27
N TRP A 369 13.97 -15.15 -19.81
CA TRP A 369 13.60 -15.75 -21.09
C TRP A 369 13.84 -14.77 -22.25
N ASP A 370 13.98 -15.32 -23.46
CA ASP A 370 14.11 -14.53 -24.69
C ASP A 370 12.74 -14.00 -25.14
N VAL A 371 12.25 -13.00 -24.42
CA VAL A 371 10.96 -12.34 -24.67
C VAL A 371 11.15 -11.00 -25.39
N PRO A 372 10.32 -10.64 -26.38
CA PRO A 372 10.49 -9.39 -27.13
C PRO A 372 10.34 -8.12 -26.26
N TRP A 373 9.38 -8.11 -25.34
CA TRP A 373 9.16 -7.03 -24.38
C TRP A 373 8.32 -7.53 -23.18
N ILE A 374 8.38 -6.77 -22.09
CA ILE A 374 7.62 -7.00 -20.85
C ILE A 374 6.84 -5.73 -20.51
N ALA A 375 5.56 -5.86 -20.20
CA ALA A 375 4.71 -4.76 -19.75
C ALA A 375 3.94 -5.11 -18.47
N LEU A 376 3.72 -4.11 -17.62
CA LEU A 376 2.93 -4.22 -16.39
C LEU A 376 1.65 -3.40 -16.48
N GLU A 377 0.57 -3.88 -15.87
CA GLU A 377 -0.65 -3.11 -15.71
C GLU A 377 -0.41 -1.93 -14.75
N ASP A 378 -0.77 -0.72 -15.17
CA ASP A 378 -0.95 0.42 -14.30
C ASP A 378 -2.44 0.57 -13.99
N ALA A 379 -2.82 0.18 -12.77
CA ALA A 379 -4.18 0.20 -12.30
C ALA A 379 -4.81 1.61 -12.29
N ASN A 380 -4.00 2.67 -12.18
CA ASN A 380 -4.53 4.05 -12.11
C ASN A 380 -5.11 4.50 -13.46
N ILE A 381 -4.51 4.04 -14.55
CA ILE A 381 -4.89 4.41 -15.92
C ILE A 381 -5.56 3.28 -16.71
N GLY A 382 -5.61 2.06 -16.15
CA GLY A 382 -6.22 0.89 -16.79
C GLY A 382 -5.52 0.48 -18.09
N ARG A 383 -4.19 0.63 -18.15
CA ARG A 383 -3.36 0.37 -19.33
C ARG A 383 -2.08 -0.36 -18.94
N TYR A 384 -1.39 -0.93 -19.92
CA TYR A 384 -0.09 -1.57 -19.69
C TYR A 384 1.06 -0.66 -20.07
N VAL A 385 2.14 -0.68 -19.29
CA VAL A 385 3.34 0.13 -19.52
C VAL A 385 4.51 -0.80 -19.81
N VAL A 386 5.16 -0.63 -20.96
CA VAL A 386 6.35 -1.40 -21.34
C VAL A 386 7.52 -0.98 -20.45
N ILE A 387 8.09 -1.94 -19.71
CA ILE A 387 9.22 -1.74 -18.78
C ILE A 387 10.54 -2.30 -19.31
N ALA A 388 10.47 -3.20 -20.29
CA ALA A 388 11.62 -3.82 -20.93
C ALA A 388 11.29 -4.10 -22.39
N SER A 389 12.23 -3.85 -23.30
CA SER A 389 12.00 -4.14 -24.72
C SER A 389 13.29 -4.35 -25.50
N ARG A 390 13.22 -5.28 -26.45
CA ARG A 390 14.22 -5.53 -27.49
C ARG A 390 13.71 -5.13 -28.87
N THR A 391 12.50 -4.55 -28.93
CA THR A 391 11.80 -4.21 -30.17
C THR A 391 11.51 -2.72 -30.25
N ALA A 392 11.95 -2.09 -31.34
CA ALA A 392 11.78 -0.65 -31.56
C ALA A 392 10.29 -0.24 -31.66
N SER A 393 9.40 -1.16 -32.03
CA SER A 393 7.96 -0.91 -32.08
C SER A 393 7.30 -0.77 -30.70
N HIS A 394 7.96 -1.23 -29.64
CA HIS A 394 7.48 -1.21 -28.26
C HIS A 394 8.56 -0.64 -27.34
N PRO A 395 8.95 0.64 -27.45
CA PRO A 395 9.96 1.22 -26.57
C PRO A 395 9.48 1.24 -25.10
N ILE A 396 10.44 1.30 -24.17
CA ILE A 396 10.17 1.48 -22.74
C ILE A 396 9.34 2.76 -22.53
N GLY A 397 8.37 2.71 -21.61
CA GLY A 397 7.42 3.80 -21.36
C GLY A 397 6.24 3.85 -22.34
N LYS A 398 6.24 3.05 -23.41
CA LYS A 398 5.07 2.93 -24.29
C LYS A 398 3.89 2.37 -23.50
N THR A 399 2.75 3.03 -23.64
CA THR A 399 1.48 2.57 -23.08
C THR A 399 0.71 1.73 -24.10
N LEU A 400 0.22 0.55 -23.68
CA LEU A 400 -0.58 -0.37 -24.49
C LEU A 400 -2.05 -0.37 -24.00
N PRO A 401 -3.03 -0.61 -24.88
CA PRO A 401 -4.44 -0.72 -24.50
C PRO A 401 -4.68 -1.93 -23.59
N SER A 402 -5.82 -1.96 -22.90
CA SER A 402 -6.26 -3.16 -22.20
C SER A 402 -6.50 -4.30 -23.21
N PHE A 403 -6.05 -5.51 -22.87
CA PHE A 403 -6.35 -6.72 -23.63
C PHE A 403 -7.71 -7.23 -23.14
N ALA A 404 -8.62 -7.50 -24.09
CA ALA A 404 -9.97 -7.97 -23.81
C ALA A 404 -9.98 -9.45 -23.37
#